data_AF-A0A9N9WCY9-F1
#
_entry.id   AF-A0A9N9WCY9-F1
#
_cell.length_a   1.000
_cell.length_b   1.000
_cell.length_c   1.000
_cell.angle_alpha   90.00
_cell.angle_beta   90.00
_cell.angle_gamma   90.00
#
_symmetry.space_group_name_H-M   'P 1'
#
loop_
_entity.id
_entity.type
_entity.pdbx_description
1 polymer ?
#
loop_
_entity_poly.entity_id
_entity_poly.type
_entity_poly.pdbx_seq_one_letter_code
_entity_poly.pdbx_strand_id
1 'polypeptide(L)'
;MVRATCVLAFCALFALLLVVPSSAYPRYLGNYYREEGPYEPEEIMDMLNRLGSLLQIERKMENFKDDITSEKRALDLGLSRGYSGALQAKHMLGVAAANSAFGPGRRRRDTQ
;
A
#
# COMPACT_ATOMS: atom_id res chain seq x y z
N MET A 1 36.00 -31.09 -1.93
CA MET A 1 36.64 -30.29 -0.85
C MET A 1 36.01 -28.91 -0.87
N VAL A 2 35.20 -28.57 0.14
CA VAL A 2 34.56 -27.24 0.21
C VAL A 2 35.65 -26.23 0.55
N ARG A 3 35.79 -25.17 -0.25
CA ARG A 3 36.80 -24.14 -0.01
C ARG A 3 36.45 -23.39 1.28
N ALA A 4 37.44 -23.14 2.14
CA ALA A 4 37.26 -22.43 3.40
C ALA A 4 36.57 -21.06 3.22
N THR A 5 36.74 -20.43 2.06
CA THR A 5 36.05 -19.20 1.66
C THR A 5 34.53 -19.34 1.61
N CYS A 6 34.01 -20.49 1.18
CA CYS A 6 32.57 -20.75 1.15
C CYS A 6 32.00 -20.87 2.56
N VAL A 7 32.72 -21.52 3.47
CA VAL A 7 32.29 -21.69 4.87
C VAL A 7 32.24 -20.33 5.57
N LEU A 8 33.27 -19.49 5.40
CA LEU A 8 33.30 -18.14 5.96
C LEU A 8 32.16 -17.26 5.41
N ALA A 9 31.86 -17.36 4.11
CA ALA A 9 30.76 -16.62 3.50
C ALA A 9 29.40 -17.04 4.07
N PHE A 10 29.17 -18.34 4.26
CA PHE A 10 27.93 -18.83 4.88
C PHE A 10 27.79 -18.40 6.35
N CYS A 11 28.88 -18.44 7.12
CA CYS A 11 28.87 -17.97 8.51
C CYS A 11 28.57 -16.46 8.59
N ALA A 12 29.14 -15.64 7.71
CA ALA A 12 28.87 -14.21 7.66
C ALA A 12 27.40 -13.91 7.30
N LEU A 13 26.84 -14.63 6.33
CA LEU A 13 25.44 -14.49 5.93
C LEU A 13 24.48 -14.89 7.07
N PHE A 14 24.78 -15.97 7.76
CA PHE A 14 23.98 -16.44 8.89
C PHE A 14 24.02 -15.46 10.07
N ALA A 15 25.20 -14.91 10.38
CA ALA A 15 25.34 -13.89 11.42
C ALA A 15 24.54 -12.62 11.08
N LEU A 16 24.54 -12.21 9.80
CA LEU A 16 23.78 -11.05 9.35
C LEU A 16 22.26 -11.26 9.53
N LEU A 17 21.74 -12.46 9.21
CA LEU A 17 20.33 -12.79 9.40
C LEU A 17 19.88 -12.78 10.87
N LEU A 18 20.77 -13.12 11.81
CA LEU A 18 20.46 -13.06 13.25
C LEU A 18 20.44 -11.63 13.80
N VAL A 19 21.19 -10.72 13.18
CA VAL A 19 21.31 -9.32 13.63
C VAL A 19 20.19 -8.44 13.06
N VAL A 20 19.48 -8.88 12.01
CA VAL A 20 18.31 -8.13 11.51
C VAL A 20 17.23 -8.20 12.60
N PRO A 21 16.87 -7.07 13.25
CA PRO A 21 15.71 -7.05 14.12
C PRO A 21 14.51 -7.39 13.25
N SER A 22 13.80 -8.48 13.57
CA SER A 22 12.47 -8.67 13.01
C SER A 22 11.66 -7.49 13.51
N SER A 23 11.39 -6.52 12.63
CA SER A 23 10.47 -5.43 12.91
C SER A 23 9.09 -6.06 13.02
N ALA A 24 8.78 -6.62 14.20
CA ALA A 24 7.44 -7.03 14.52
C ALA A 24 6.58 -5.79 14.44
N TYR A 25 5.60 -5.79 13.53
CA TYR A 25 4.63 -4.72 13.43
C TYR A 25 4.03 -4.45 14.82
N PRO A 26 3.87 -3.18 15.22
CA PRO A 26 3.28 -2.85 16.51
C PRO A 26 1.89 -3.49 16.60
N ARG A 27 1.77 -4.51 17.45
CA ARG A 27 0.49 -5.09 17.86
C ARG A 27 -0.16 -4.09 18.79
N TYR A 28 -0.97 -3.20 18.22
CA TYR A 28 -1.93 -2.43 19.00
C TYR A 28 -2.90 -3.44 19.63
N LEU A 29 -2.83 -3.63 20.95
CA LEU A 29 -3.88 -4.30 21.69
C LEU A 29 -5.13 -3.43 21.52
N GLY A 30 -6.07 -3.89 20.69
CA GLY A 30 -7.33 -3.17 20.52
C GLY A 30 -8.12 -3.28 21.84
N ASN A 31 -8.37 -2.14 22.48
CA ASN A 31 -9.30 -2.00 23.60
C ASN A 31 -10.76 -2.22 23.14
N TYR A 32 -11.05 -3.34 22.50
CA TYR A 32 -12.39 -3.70 22.04
C TYR A 32 -13.31 -4.14 23.18
N TYR A 33 -12.77 -4.40 24.37
CA TYR A 33 -13.51 -4.71 25.59
C TYR A 33 -13.21 -3.66 26.65
N ARG A 34 -13.80 -2.47 26.52
CA ARG A 34 -13.89 -1.51 27.63
C ARG A 34 -15.12 -1.88 28.44
N GLU A 35 -14.93 -2.23 29.71
CA GLU A 35 -16.02 -2.40 30.68
C GLU A 35 -16.93 -1.17 30.67
N GLU A 36 -18.23 -1.42 30.61
CA GLU A 36 -19.31 -0.45 30.44
C GLU A 36 -19.26 0.66 31.50
N GLY A 37 -18.65 1.80 31.16
CA GLY A 37 -18.72 3.05 31.90
C GLY A 37 -19.24 4.16 30.99
N PRO A 38 -20.03 5.13 31.51
CA PRO A 38 -20.43 6.29 30.72
C PRO A 38 -19.18 7.03 30.23
N TYR A 39 -19.16 7.41 28.95
CA TYR A 39 -18.06 8.19 28.39
C TYR A 39 -18.01 9.56 29.07
N GLU A 40 -16.85 9.89 29.63
CA GLU A 40 -16.60 11.25 30.10
C GLU A 40 -16.63 12.21 28.90
N PRO A 41 -17.24 13.40 29.03
CA PRO A 41 -17.43 14.33 27.91
C PRO A 41 -16.10 14.77 27.27
N GLU A 42 -15.01 14.78 28.03
CA GLU A 42 -13.66 15.08 27.56
C GLU A 42 -13.14 14.02 26.58
N GLU A 43 -13.44 12.74 26.83
CA GLU A 43 -13.01 11.64 25.96
C GLU A 43 -13.80 11.61 24.66
N ILE A 44 -15.09 11.97 24.71
CA ILE A 44 -15.91 12.18 23.52
C ILE A 44 -15.29 13.29 22.66
N MET A 45 -14.88 14.39 23.27
CA MET A 45 -14.24 15.49 22.55
C MET A 45 -12.91 15.08 21.93
N ASP A 46 -12.08 14.30 22.62
CA ASP A 46 -10.83 13.76 22.07
C ASP A 46 -11.09 12.83 20.88
N MET A 47 -12.08 11.93 20.99
CA MET A 47 -12.50 11.07 19.88
C MET A 47 -12.99 11.88 18.67
N LEU A 48 -13.78 12.93 18.88
CA LEU A 48 -14.27 13.81 17.83
C LEU A 48 -13.14 14.62 17.17
N ASN A 49 -12.19 15.12 17.95
CA ASN A 49 -11.00 15.81 17.45
C ASN A 49 -10.13 14.87 16.62
N ARG A 50 -9.92 13.64 17.11
CA ARG A 50 -9.19 12.60 16.38
C ARG A 50 -9.88 12.26 15.06
N LEU A 51 -11.20 12.09 15.07
CA LEU A 51 -11.98 11.86 13.84
C LEU A 51 -11.85 13.03 12.86
N GLY A 52 -11.93 14.28 13.35
CA GLY A 52 -11.72 15.47 12.54
C GLY A 52 -10.33 15.51 11.89
N SER A 53 -9.28 15.11 12.62
CA SER A 53 -7.92 15.02 12.09
C SER A 53 -7.80 13.95 10.99
N LEU A 54 -8.43 12.80 11.17
CA LEU A 54 -8.43 11.71 10.19
C LEU A 54 -9.14 12.13 8.90
N LEU A 55 -10.31 12.77 9.01
CA LEU A 55 -11.05 13.28 7.85
C LEU A 55 -10.26 14.36 7.09
N GLN A 56 -9.51 15.21 7.80
CA GLN A 56 -8.62 16.18 7.16
C GLN A 56 -7.46 15.52 6.42
N ILE A 57 -6.88 14.45 6.97
CA ILE A 57 -5.82 13.67 6.31
C ILE A 57 -6.37 13.00 5.06
N GLU A 58 -7.55 12.40 5.13
CA GLU A 58 -8.21 11.76 3.99
C GLU A 58 -8.45 12.75 2.85
N ARG A 59 -8.99 13.94 3.15
CA ARG A 59 -9.18 15.01 2.15
C ARG A 59 -7.86 15.48 1.53
N LYS A 60 -6.79 15.58 2.33
CA LYS A 60 -5.44 15.91 1.82
C LYS A 60 -4.89 14.80 0.91
N MET A 61 -5.14 13.53 1.24
CA MET A 61 -4.75 12.40 0.40
C MET A 61 -5.55 12.33 -0.90
N GLU A 62 -6.83 12.68 -0.88
CA GLU A 62 -7.65 12.77 -2.09
C GLU A 62 -7.07 13.81 -3.06
N ASN A 63 -6.77 15.02 -2.58
CA ASN A 63 -6.09 16.05 -3.37
C ASN A 63 -4.72 15.57 -3.89
N PHE A 64 -4.00 14.77 -3.10
CA PHE A 64 -2.72 14.19 -3.54
C PHE A 64 -2.90 13.10 -4.61
N LYS A 65 -4.00 12.35 -4.58
CA LYS A 65 -4.33 11.35 -5.60
C LYS A 65 -4.57 12.03 -6.95
N ASP A 66 -5.26 13.17 -6.95
CA ASP A 66 -5.48 13.96 -8.16
C ASP A 66 -4.15 14.51 -8.71
N ASP A 67 -3.23 14.95 -7.84
CA ASP A 67 -1.86 15.33 -8.21
C ASP A 67 -1.02 14.16 -8.75
N ILE A 68 -1.17 12.94 -8.22
CA ILE A 68 -0.48 11.72 -8.69
C ILE A 68 -1.00 11.28 -10.07
N THR A 69 -2.29 11.51 -10.36
CA THR A 69 -2.86 11.17 -11.69
C THR A 69 -2.29 12.04 -12.82
N SER A 70 -1.58 13.12 -12.50
CA SER A 70 -0.79 13.85 -13.46
C SER A 70 0.38 12.97 -13.94
N GLU A 71 0.34 12.53 -15.19
CA GLU A 71 1.39 11.72 -15.86
C GLU A 71 2.81 12.27 -15.64
N LYS A 72 2.95 13.57 -15.36
CA LYS A 72 4.22 14.26 -15.11
C LYS A 72 4.84 13.97 -13.73
N ARG A 73 4.11 13.32 -12.81
CA ARG A 73 4.58 12.97 -11.45
C ARG A 73 4.48 11.48 -11.14
N ALA A 74 4.38 10.64 -12.17
CA ALA A 74 4.54 9.20 -12.03
C ALA A 74 6.00 8.90 -11.67
N LEU A 75 6.30 8.84 -10.36
CA LEU A 75 7.53 8.28 -9.84
C LEU A 75 7.55 6.79 -10.20
N ASP A 76 8.13 6.45 -11.35
CA ASP A 76 8.36 5.05 -11.71
C ASP A 76 9.46 4.51 -10.80
N LEU A 77 9.08 3.68 -9.83
CA LEU A 77 9.97 2.95 -8.92
C LEU A 77 10.82 1.88 -9.65
N GLY A 78 11.02 2.03 -10.96
CA GLY A 78 11.70 1.08 -11.81
C GLY A 78 10.90 -0.18 -12.09
N LEU A 79 9.58 -0.18 -11.84
CA LEU A 79 8.71 -1.34 -12.10
C LEU A 79 8.61 -1.64 -13.60
N SER A 80 8.85 -0.63 -14.46
CA SER A 80 8.89 -0.82 -15.91
C SER A 80 10.27 -1.22 -16.47
N ARG A 81 11.34 -1.22 -15.65
CA ARG A 81 12.69 -1.50 -16.15
C ARG A 81 12.80 -2.95 -16.61
N GLY A 82 13.26 -3.15 -17.85
CA GLY A 82 13.38 -4.47 -18.47
C GLY A 82 12.11 -4.94 -19.20
N TYR A 83 11.01 -4.19 -19.12
CA TYR A 83 9.84 -4.44 -19.97
C TYR A 83 10.05 -3.80 -21.35
N SER A 84 9.87 -4.61 -22.39
CA SER A 84 9.85 -4.10 -23.77
C SER A 84 8.73 -3.05 -23.92
N GLY A 85 9.01 -1.94 -24.62
CA GLY A 85 8.00 -0.89 -24.83
C GLY A 85 6.72 -1.41 -25.49
N ALA A 86 6.83 -2.45 -26.33
CA ALA A 86 5.66 -3.13 -26.91
C ALA A 86 4.82 -3.89 -25.86
N LEU A 87 5.45 -4.43 -24.82
CA LEU A 87 4.78 -5.12 -23.71
C LEU A 87 4.12 -4.11 -22.77
N GLN A 88 4.81 -3.01 -22.48
CA GLN A 88 4.25 -1.90 -21.69
C GLN A 88 3.05 -1.26 -22.40
N ALA A 89 3.14 -1.04 -23.72
CA ALA A 89 2.05 -0.51 -24.51
C ALA A 89 0.83 -1.45 -24.53
N LYS A 90 1.05 -2.76 -24.68
CA LYS A 90 -0.04 -3.76 -24.58
C LYS A 90 -0.67 -3.78 -23.18
N HIS A 91 0.14 -3.66 -22.13
CA HIS A 91 -0.36 -3.59 -20.76
C HIS A 91 -1.22 -2.33 -20.55
N MET A 92 -0.75 -1.16 -20.97
CA MET A 92 -1.51 0.09 -20.89
C MET A 92 -2.81 0.03 -21.70
N LEU A 93 -2.78 -0.57 -22.90
CA LEU A 93 -3.96 -0.78 -23.73
C LEU A 93 -4.96 -1.72 -23.04
N GLY A 94 -4.49 -2.80 -22.42
CA GLY A 94 -5.33 -3.74 -21.66
C GLY A 94 -6.00 -3.07 -20.46
N VAL A 95 -5.25 -2.28 -19.70
CA VAL A 95 -5.77 -1.49 -18.57
C VAL A 95 -6.79 -0.46 -19.05
N ALA A 96 -6.50 0.26 -20.14
CA ALA A 96 -7.43 1.23 -20.72
C ALA A 96 -8.71 0.56 -21.23
N ALA A 97 -8.60 -0.61 -21.87
CA ALA A 97 -9.73 -1.39 -22.36
C ALA A 97 -10.60 -1.91 -21.21
N ALA A 98 -10.01 -2.31 -20.07
CA ALA A 98 -10.75 -2.70 -18.87
C ALA A 98 -11.51 -1.52 -18.23
N ASN A 99 -10.90 -0.32 -18.23
CA ASN A 99 -11.51 0.88 -17.66
C ASN A 99 -12.56 1.54 -18.58
N SER A 100 -12.59 1.18 -19.87
CA SER A 100 -13.57 1.64 -20.85
C SER A 100 -15.02 1.40 -20.38
N ALA A 101 -15.93 2.30 -20.77
CA ALA A 101 -17.37 2.16 -20.52
C ALA A 101 -17.93 0.82 -21.06
N PHE A 102 -17.31 0.29 -22.12
CA PHE A 102 -17.63 -0.99 -22.75
C PHE A 102 -16.60 -2.09 -22.44
N GLY A 103 -15.83 -1.93 -21.36
CA GLY A 103 -14.79 -2.87 -20.96
C GLY A 103 -15.35 -4.26 -20.62
N PRO A 104 -14.52 -5.31 -20.73
CA PRO A 104 -14.92 -6.69 -20.44
C PRO A 104 -15.49 -6.82 -19.01
N GLY A 105 -16.60 -7.54 -18.87
CA GLY A 105 -17.28 -7.75 -17.58
C GLY A 105 -18.35 -6.70 -17.21
N ARG A 106 -18.42 -5.58 -17.94
CA ARG A 106 -19.52 -4.60 -17.78
C ARG A 106 -20.75 -5.08 -18.58
N ARG A 107 -21.83 -5.43 -17.90
CA ARG A 107 -23.13 -5.74 -18.54
C ARG A 107 -23.65 -4.49 -19.23
N ARG A 108 -23.96 -4.58 -20.53
CA ARG A 108 -24.68 -3.52 -21.25
C ARG A 108 -26.05 -3.39 -20.60
N ARG A 109 -26.43 -2.17 -20.20
CA ARG A 109 -27.77 -1.89 -19.63
C ARG A 109 -28.87 -1.85 -20.70
N ASP A 110 -28.51 -2.07 -21.96
CA ASP A 110 -29.37 -1.76 -23.11
C ASP A 110 -29.92 -3.01 -23.82
N THR A 111 -29.88 -4.18 -23.18
CA THR A 111 -30.59 -5.37 -23.67
C THR A 111 -31.55 -5.86 -22.59
N GLN A 112 -32.68 -5.15 -22.46
CA GLN A 112 -33.95 -5.70 -21.99
C GLN A 112 -35.00 -5.38 -23.05
#